data_AF-D6PKE2-F1
#
_entry.id   AF-D6PKE2-F1
#
_cell.length_a   1.000
_cell.length_b   1.000
_cell.length_c   1.000
_cell.angle_alpha   90.00
_cell.angle_beta   90.00
_cell.angle_gamma   90.00
#
_symmetry.space_group_name_H-M   'P 1'
#
loop_
_entity.id
_entity.type
_entity.pdbx_description
1 polymer ?
#
loop_
_entity_poly.entity_id
_entity_poly.type
_entity_poly.pdbx_seq_one_letter_code
_entity_poly.pdbx_strand_id
1 'polypeptide(L)' 'MGILSPQRNHQVDDSTHFTNTRVLIDPRVIAEVERKKPIGVNRTSWVNLLLQRAIASEPEPLARD' A
#
# COMPACT_ATOMS: atom_id res chain seq x y z
N MET A 1 25.89 -23.51 -38.59
CA MET A 1 26.01 -23.37 -37.12
C MET A 1 25.42 -22.03 -36.73
N GLY A 2 24.25 -22.04 -36.09
CA GLY A 2 23.38 -20.87 -35.93
C GLY A 2 23.67 -20.04 -34.67
N ILE A 3 23.88 -18.74 -34.91
CA ILE A 3 23.49 -17.54 -34.17
C ILE A 3 23.11 -17.59 -32.67
N LEU A 4 23.82 -16.70 -31.95
CA LEU A 4 23.48 -16.00 -30.71
C LEU A 4 21.97 -15.92 -30.38
N SER A 5 21.63 -16.31 -29.15
CA SER A 5 20.42 -15.82 -28.48
C SER A 5 20.86 -15.07 -27.22
N PRO A 6 20.67 -13.74 -27.12
CA PRO A 6 20.85 -13.05 -25.86
C PRO A 6 19.78 -13.53 -24.87
N GLN A 7 20.22 -13.80 -23.63
CA GLN A 7 19.32 -14.11 -22.52
C GLN A 7 18.21 -13.06 -22.47
N ARG A 8 16.96 -13.54 -22.56
CA ARG A 8 15.75 -12.78 -22.27
C ARG A 8 15.98 -11.98 -20.99
N ASN A 9 16.04 -10.66 -21.13
CA ASN A 9 15.72 -9.75 -20.05
C ASN A 9 14.35 -10.19 -19.52
N HIS A 10 14.32 -10.81 -18.34
CA HIS A 10 13.11 -10.86 -17.53
C HIS A 10 12.88 -9.43 -17.06
N GLN A 11 12.32 -8.61 -17.94
CA GLN A 11 11.60 -7.42 -17.53
C GLN A 11 10.40 -7.95 -16.76
N VAL A 12 10.57 -8.09 -15.45
CA VAL A 12 9.45 -8.18 -14.51
C VAL A 12 8.64 -6.93 -14.83
N ASP A 13 7.50 -7.13 -15.47
CA ASP A 13 6.52 -6.08 -15.67
C ASP A 13 5.94 -5.78 -14.29
N ASP A 14 6.70 -4.99 -13.53
CA ASP A 14 6.29 -4.40 -12.26
C ASP A 14 5.35 -3.23 -12.55
N SER A 15 4.38 -3.45 -13.43
CA SER A 15 3.24 -2.57 -13.62
C SER A 15 2.38 -2.73 -12.36
N THR A 16 2.86 -2.18 -11.26
CA THR A 16 2.13 -2.08 -10.00
C THR A 16 0.82 -1.39 -10.36
N HIS A 17 -0.27 -2.16 -10.44
CA HIS A 17 -1.57 -1.62 -10.80
C HIS A 17 -1.98 -0.66 -9.68
N PHE A 18 -1.77 0.64 -9.90
CA PHE A 18 -2.23 1.68 -8.98
C PHE A 18 -3.76 1.75 -9.07
N THR A 19 -4.44 0.98 -8.25
CA THR A 19 -5.90 1.05 -8.12
C THR A 19 -6.26 2.28 -7.30
N ASN A 20 -6.97 3.23 -7.92
CA ASN A 20 -7.52 4.39 -7.21
C ASN A 20 -8.90 4.03 -6.64
N THR A 21 -8.94 3.78 -5.34
CA THR A 21 -10.18 3.42 -4.63
C THR A 21 -10.61 4.57 -3.72
N ARG A 22 -11.86 5.00 -3.84
CA ARG A 22 -12.47 5.99 -2.94
C ARG A 22 -13.23 5.27 -1.84
N VAL A 23 -12.99 5.65 -0.59
CA VAL A 23 -13.65 5.11 0.60
C VAL A 23 -14.22 6.23 1.45
N LEU A 24 -15.35 5.99 2.09
CA LEU A 24 -15.91 6.90 3.09
C LEU A 24 -15.25 6.59 4.43
N ILE A 25 -14.62 7.60 5.04
CA ILE A 25 -13.95 7.49 6.33
C ILE A 25 -14.52 8.59 7.23
N ASP A 26 -14.73 8.26 8.51
CA ASP A 26 -15.14 9.24 9.51
C ASP A 26 -14.13 10.42 9.56
N PRO A 27 -14.59 11.68 9.48
CA PRO A 27 -13.72 12.85 9.53
C PRO A 27 -12.79 12.90 10.76
N ARG A 28 -13.22 12.34 11.89
CA ARG A 28 -12.42 12.27 13.13
C ARG A 28 -11.21 11.36 12.95
N VAL A 29 -11.37 10.26 12.23
CA VAL A 29 -10.27 9.34 11.90
C VAL A 29 -9.26 10.04 10.99
N ILE A 30 -9.72 10.78 9.98
CA ILE A 30 -8.85 11.56 9.11
C ILE A 30 -8.07 12.63 9.89
N ALA A 31 -8.72 13.33 10.82
CA ALA A 31 -8.05 14.31 11.67
C ALA A 31 -6.92 13.69 12.50
N GLU A 32 -7.15 12.51 13.08
CA GLU A 32 -6.12 11.79 13.84
C GLU A 32 -4.99 11.26 12.96
N VAL A 33 -5.31 10.78 11.74
CA VAL A 33 -4.30 10.35 10.75
C VAL A 33 -3.37 11.51 10.41
N GLU A 34 -3.92 12.70 10.16
CA GLU A 34 -3.13 13.90 9.86
C GLU A 34 -2.31 14.37 11.06
N ARG A 35 -2.89 14.35 12.27
CA ARG A 35 -2.21 14.75 13.50
C ARG A 35 -1.00 13.88 13.82
N LYS A 36 -1.08 12.57 13.53
CA LYS A 36 -0.02 11.59 13.79
C LYS A 36 0.94 11.41 12.61
N LYS A 37 0.71 12.09 11.49
CA LYS A 37 1.53 11.98 10.28
C LYS A 37 2.93 12.56 10.54
N PRO A 38 4.02 11.82 10.23
CA PRO A 38 5.36 12.35 10.34
C PRO A 38 5.59 13.58 9.44
N ILE A 39 6.49 14.47 9.87
CA ILE A 39 6.90 15.64 9.11
C ILE A 39 7.58 15.17 7.80
N GLY A 40 7.26 15.82 6.68
CA GLY A 40 7.82 15.47 5.36
C GLY A 40 7.15 14.29 4.64
N VAL A 41 6.20 13.60 5.29
CA VAL A 41 5.43 12.51 4.66
C VAL A 41 4.09 13.05 4.14
N ASN A 42 3.70 12.68 2.91
CA ASN A 42 2.38 13.03 2.38
C ASN A 42 1.29 12.09 2.94
N ARG A 43 0.02 12.53 2.88
CA ARG A 43 -1.11 11.77 3.44
C ARG A 43 -1.25 10.37 2.83
N THR A 44 -1.14 10.27 1.51
CA THR A 44 -1.32 9.00 0.78
C THR A 44 -0.28 7.96 1.21
N SER A 45 1.01 8.33 1.23
CA SER A 45 2.10 7.48 1.68
C SER A 45 1.92 7.04 3.12
N TRP A 46 1.45 7.95 3.99
CA TRP A 46 1.18 7.62 5.38
C TRP A 46 0.03 6.63 5.54
N VAL A 47 -1.09 6.85 4.87
CA VAL A 47 -2.25 5.94 4.88
C VAL A 47 -1.87 4.57 4.33
N ASN A 48 -1.13 4.51 3.23
CA ASN A 48 -0.68 3.24 2.64
C ASN A 48 0.17 2.43 3.61
N LEU A 49 1.09 3.08 4.34
CA LEU A 49 1.91 2.40 5.35
C LEU A 49 1.06 1.88 6.52
N LEU A 50 0.07 2.65 6.99
CA LEU A 50 -0.85 2.19 8.03
C LEU A 50 -1.65 0.97 7.58
N LEU A 51 -2.14 0.96 6.34
CA LEU A 51 -2.83 -0.19 5.76
C LEU A 51 -1.92 -1.42 5.65
N GLN A 52 -0.70 -1.25 5.15
CA GLN A 52 0.28 -2.34 5.07
C GLN A 52 0.57 -2.93 6.46
N ARG A 53 0.73 -2.08 7.48
CA ARG A 53 0.91 -2.54 8.86
C ARG A 53 -0.30 -3.31 9.37
N ALA A 54 -1.51 -2.79 9.15
CA ALA A 54 -2.73 -3.46 9.56
C ALA A 54 -2.90 -4.83 8.88
N ILE A 55 -2.58 -4.94 7.59
CA ILE A 55 -2.63 -6.20 6.83
C ILE A 55 -1.57 -7.19 7.32
N ALA A 56 -0.37 -6.71 7.64
CA ALA A 56 0.71 -7.54 8.17
C ALA A 56 0.50 -7.94 9.64
N SER A 57 -0.44 -7.31 10.33
CA SER A 57 -0.85 -7.69 11.68
C SER A 57 -1.78 -8.90 11.58
N GLU A 58 -1.63 -9.90 12.46
CA GLU A 58 -2.66 -10.92 12.58
C GLU A 58 -4.01 -10.24 12.89
N PRO A 59 -5.11 -10.65 12.24
CA PRO A 59 -6.40 -10.02 12.49
C PRO A 59 -6.77 -10.21 13.95
N GLU A 60 -6.92 -9.11 14.68
CA GLU A 60 -7.47 -9.21 16.04
C GLU A 60 -8.83 -9.90 15.94
N PRO A 61 -9.08 -10.94 16.76
CA PRO A 61 -10.38 -11.59 16.75
C PRO A 61 -11.41 -10.51 17.08
N LEU A 62 -12.25 -10.19 16.10
CA LEU A 62 -13.41 -9.34 16.31
C LEU A 62 -14.20 -9.99 17.46
N ALA A 63 -14.21 -9.32 18.61
CA ALA A 63 -15.02 -9.75 19.74
C ALA A 63 -16.45 -9.87 19.24
N ARG A 64 -16.91 -11.10 19.07
CA ARG A 64 -18.32 -11.40 18.82
C ARG A 64 -18.99 -11.19 20.16
N ASP A 65 -19.74 -10.10 20.27
CA ASP A 65 -20.77 -9.92 21.31
C ASP A 65 -21.90 -10.94 21.07
#